data_AF-A0A1F6Z1V7-F1
#
_entry.id   AF-A0A1F6Z1V7-F1
#
_cell.length_a   1.000
_cell.length_b   1.000
_cell.length_c   1.000
_cell.angle_alpha   90.00
_cell.angle_beta   90.00
_cell.angle_gamma   90.00
#
_symmetry.space_group_name_H-M   'P 1'
#
loop_
_entity.id
_entity.type
_entity.pdbx_description
1 polymer ?
#
loop_
_entity_poly.entity_id
_entity_poly.type
_entity_poly.pdbx_seq_one_letter_code
_entity_poly.pdbx_strand_id
1 'polypeptide(L)'
;MANKQLTDFIKEARKKGYGDLEIRNALIEHKWPMKEVENAFAYLNPKYENKNQINLFLSDELIDVLEKRAKKNMFTISEQIEDILRRSCVGQKKKKSPYDAKLDDTLVGIFSRRNTGRKGK
;
A
#
# COMPACT_ATOMS: atom_id res chain seq x y z
N MET A 1 -12.08 28.61 6.03
CA MET A 1 -10.80 28.93 5.35
C MET A 1 -9.77 29.20 6.42
N ALA A 2 -8.60 28.56 6.38
CA ALA A 2 -7.55 28.79 7.37
C ALA A 2 -6.90 30.17 7.17
N ASN A 3 -6.51 30.83 8.26
CA ASN A 3 -5.83 32.12 8.21
C ASN A 3 -4.43 31.95 7.57
N LYS A 4 -4.19 32.65 6.45
CA LYS A 4 -2.94 32.53 5.67
C LYS A 4 -1.70 32.88 6.49
N GLN A 5 -1.77 33.94 7.30
CA GLN A 5 -0.65 34.38 8.14
C GLN A 5 -0.23 33.31 9.14
N LEU A 6 -1.21 32.66 9.77
CA LEU A 6 -0.98 31.59 10.73
C LEU A 6 -0.37 30.36 10.06
N THR A 7 -0.85 30.00 8.87
CA THR A 7 -0.30 28.86 8.13
C THR A 7 1.12 29.10 7.63
N ASP A 8 1.45 30.33 7.24
CA ASP A 8 2.79 30.68 6.77
C ASP A 8 3.79 30.73 7.93
N PHE A 9 3.36 31.23 9.09
CA PHE A 9 4.14 31.18 10.32
C PHE A 9 4.48 29.74 10.75
N ILE A 10 3.49 28.85 10.77
CA ILE A 10 3.71 27.44 11.12
C ILE A 10 4.69 26.78 10.14
N LYS A 11 4.58 27.07 8.83
CA LYS A 11 5.54 26.57 7.82
C LYS A 11 6.95 27.10 8.07
N GLU A 12 7.11 28.37 8.42
CA GLU A 12 8.41 28.96 8.70
C GLU A 12 9.03 28.38 9.98
N ALA A 13 8.24 28.20 11.03
CA ALA A 13 8.68 27.58 12.27
C ALA A 13 9.12 26.12 12.06
N ARG A 14 8.40 25.35 11.23
CA ARG A 14 8.82 24.01 10.82
C ARG A 14 10.13 24.01 10.05
N LYS A 15 10.33 24.97 9.13
CA LYS A 15 11.61 25.12 8.40
C LYS A 15 12.78 25.44 9.34
N LYS A 16 12.52 26.13 10.45
CA LYS A 16 13.49 26.42 11.51
C LYS A 16 13.75 25.24 12.45
N GLY A 17 12.99 24.15 12.35
CA GLY A 17 13.20 22.92 13.11
C GLY A 17 12.39 22.80 14.41
N TYR A 18 11.44 23.70 14.67
CA TYR A 18 10.60 23.63 15.87
C TYR A 18 9.56 22.51 15.78
N GLY A 19 9.29 21.87 16.92
CA GLY A 19 8.28 20.80 17.02
C GLY A 19 6.85 21.35 17.00
N ASP A 20 5.89 20.55 16.50
CA ASP A 20 4.48 20.96 16.42
C ASP A 20 3.88 21.33 17.79
N LEU A 21 4.33 20.70 18.89
CA LEU A 21 3.90 21.04 20.25
C LEU A 21 4.43 22.41 20.70
N GLU A 22 5.68 22.73 20.40
CA GLU A 22 6.32 24.00 20.75
C GLU A 22 5.64 25.16 20.01
N ILE A 23 5.37 24.96 18.72
CA ILE A 23 4.68 25.95 17.89
C ILE A 23 3.26 26.20 18.41
N ARG A 24 2.54 25.15 18.85
CA ARG A 24 1.19 25.29 19.46
C ARG A 24 1.25 26.08 20.75
N ASN A 25 2.18 25.74 21.63
CA ASN A 25 2.31 26.40 22.93
C ASN A 25 2.66 27.89 22.75
N ALA A 26 3.59 28.22 21.86
CA ALA A 26 3.94 29.61 21.54
C ALA A 26 2.74 30.39 20.98
N LEU A 27 1.93 29.79 20.10
CA LEU A 27 0.73 30.45 19.57
C LEU A 27 -0.32 30.70 20.65
N ILE A 28 -0.53 29.75 21.57
CA ILE A 28 -1.45 29.91 22.70
C ILE A 28 -0.96 30.99 23.68
N GLU A 29 0.34 30.99 23.97
CA GLU A 29 0.98 32.00 24.84
C GLU A 29 0.83 33.41 24.27
N HIS A 30 0.92 33.56 22.94
CA HIS A 30 0.64 34.79 22.22
C HIS A 30 -0.86 35.09 22.01
N LYS A 31 -1.76 34.44 22.77
CA LYS A 31 -3.22 34.66 22.78
C LYS A 31 -3.91 34.37 21.45
N TRP A 32 -3.35 33.50 20.60
CA TRP A 32 -4.10 33.04 19.43
C TRP A 32 -5.28 32.14 19.86
N PRO A 33 -6.46 32.28 19.23
CA PRO A 33 -7.59 31.41 19.53
C PRO A 33 -7.26 29.95 19.26
N MET A 34 -7.42 29.09 20.27
CA MET A 34 -7.10 27.66 20.17
C MET A 34 -7.76 26.98 18.96
N LYS A 35 -9.01 27.34 18.67
CA LYS A 35 -9.77 26.82 17.52
C LYS A 35 -9.12 27.14 16.17
N GLU A 36 -8.53 28.33 16.03
CA GLU A 36 -7.87 28.73 14.77
C GLU A 36 -6.53 28.02 14.60
N VAL A 37 -5.78 27.86 15.69
CA VAL A 37 -4.53 27.11 15.72
C VAL A 37 -4.77 25.66 15.29
N GLU A 38 -5.76 24.99 15.89
CA GLU A 38 -6.12 23.61 15.53
C GLU A 38 -6.54 23.48 14.07
N ASN A 39 -7.37 24.39 13.57
CA ASN A 39 -7.79 24.41 12.17
C ASN A 39 -6.61 24.63 11.20
N ALA A 40 -5.64 25.48 11.57
CA ALA A 40 -4.45 25.70 10.76
C ALA A 40 -3.53 24.46 10.75
N PHE A 41 -3.34 23.79 11.88
CA PHE A 41 -2.60 22.52 11.95
C PHE A 41 -3.30 21.41 11.17
N ALA A 42 -4.64 21.31 11.25
CA ALA A 42 -5.43 20.35 10.49
C ALA A 42 -5.39 20.62 8.97
N TYR A 43 -5.29 21.89 8.57
CA TYR A 43 -5.11 22.27 7.17
C TYR A 43 -3.70 21.94 6.65
N LEU A 44 -2.67 22.15 7.46
CA LEU A 44 -1.27 21.92 7.09
C LEU A 44 -0.84 20.46 7.17
N ASN A 45 -1.45 19.68 8.05
CA ASN A 45 -1.33 18.23 8.10
C ASN A 45 -2.61 17.68 7.46
N PRO A 46 -2.69 17.63 6.10
CA PRO A 46 -3.79 16.94 5.48
C PRO A 46 -3.82 15.54 6.08
N LYS A 47 -4.97 15.16 6.64
CA LYS A 47 -5.23 13.79 7.04
C LYS A 47 -4.90 12.98 5.80
N TYR A 48 -3.82 12.19 5.82
CA TYR A 48 -3.48 11.36 4.67
C TYR A 48 -4.72 10.51 4.42
N GLU A 49 -5.48 10.82 3.37
CA GLU A 49 -6.42 9.89 2.81
C GLU A 49 -5.55 8.79 2.21
N ASN A 50 -5.23 7.82 3.06
CA ASN A 50 -4.52 6.60 2.76
C ASN A 50 -5.37 5.74 1.81
N LYS A 51 -5.75 6.29 0.65
CA LYS A 51 -6.69 5.65 -0.28
C LYS A 51 -6.22 4.25 -0.69
N ASN A 52 -4.90 4.03 -0.68
CA ASN A 52 -4.25 2.80 -1.11
C ASN A 52 -3.33 2.19 -0.03
N GLN A 53 -3.51 2.49 1.26
CA GLN A 53 -2.73 1.83 2.33
C GLN A 53 -3.57 0.76 3.01
N ILE A 54 -2.97 -0.41 3.25
CA ILE A 54 -3.60 -1.51 3.97
C ILE A 54 -2.76 -1.77 5.21
N ASN A 55 -3.37 -1.67 6.38
CA ASN A 55 -2.77 -2.12 7.63
C ASN A 55 -3.23 -3.56 7.89
N LEU A 56 -2.27 -4.47 8.06
CA LEU A 56 -2.51 -5.88 8.30
C LEU A 56 -1.79 -6.29 9.58
N PHE A 57 -2.50 -6.98 10.46
CA PHE A 57 -1.92 -7.67 11.60
C PHE A 57 -1.85 -9.15 11.25
N LEU A 58 -0.64 -9.72 11.32
CA LEU A 58 -0.35 -11.11 10.99
C LEU A 58 0.18 -11.80 12.24
N SER A 59 -0.04 -13.12 12.33
CA SER A 59 0.62 -13.94 13.35
C SER A 59 2.11 -14.09 13.04
N ASP A 60 2.91 -14.30 14.09
CA ASP A 60 4.37 -14.45 13.98
C ASP A 60 4.76 -15.60 13.04
N GLU A 61 4.03 -16.71 13.10
CA GLU A 61 4.24 -17.86 12.20
C GLU A 61 4.11 -17.48 10.70
N LEU A 62 3.18 -16.59 10.36
CA LEU A 62 3.00 -16.12 8.99
C LEU A 62 4.10 -15.15 8.57
N ILE A 63 4.56 -14.29 9.49
CA ILE A 63 5.66 -13.36 9.25
C ILE A 63 6.93 -14.14 8.93
N ASP A 64 7.26 -15.17 9.73
CA ASP A 64 8.42 -16.04 9.51
C ASP A 64 8.42 -16.69 8.11
N VAL A 65 7.26 -17.15 7.66
CA VAL A 65 7.09 -17.76 6.33
C VAL A 65 7.28 -16.71 5.22
N LEU A 66 6.72 -15.50 5.41
CA LEU A 66 6.86 -14.41 4.47
C LEU A 66 8.31 -13.93 4.36
N GLU A 67 9.04 -13.83 5.47
CA GLU A 67 10.45 -13.44 5.49
C GLU A 67 11.34 -14.44 4.76
N LYS A 68 11.16 -15.75 5.02
CA LYS A 68 11.89 -16.80 4.30
C LYS A 68 11.66 -16.70 2.79
N ARG A 69 10.42 -16.42 2.38
CA ARG A 69 10.07 -16.27 0.97
C ARG A 69 10.64 -14.99 0.36
N ALA A 70 10.56 -13.87 1.08
CA ALA A 70 11.10 -12.57 0.68
C ALA A 70 12.62 -12.66 0.46
N LYS A 71 13.35 -13.27 1.40
CA LYS A 71 14.80 -13.50 1.29
C LYS A 71 15.16 -14.33 0.06
N LYS A 72 14.41 -15.41 -0.21
CA LYS A 72 14.64 -16.25 -1.39
C LYS A 72 14.46 -15.49 -2.70
N ASN A 73 13.51 -14.56 -2.75
CA ASN A 73 13.20 -13.75 -3.93
C ASN A 73 13.97 -12.41 -3.96
N MET A 74 14.84 -12.14 -2.98
CA MET A 74 15.54 -10.87 -2.79
C MET A 74 14.60 -9.66 -2.70
N PHE A 75 13.48 -9.81 -2.00
CA PHE A 75 12.51 -8.76 -1.74
C PHE A 75 12.49 -8.36 -0.27
N THR A 76 11.98 -7.17 0.00
CA THR A 76 11.46 -6.80 1.32
C THR A 76 10.13 -7.51 1.59
N ILE A 77 9.72 -7.59 2.87
CA ILE A 77 8.43 -8.20 3.25
C ILE A 77 7.26 -7.50 2.55
N SER A 78 7.28 -6.16 2.51
CA SER A 78 6.24 -5.35 1.85
C SER A 78 6.14 -5.64 0.35
N GLU A 79 7.26 -5.68 -0.36
CA GLU A 79 7.29 -6.03 -1.79
C GLU A 79 6.82 -7.47 -2.03
N GLN A 80 7.20 -8.40 -1.14
CA GLN A 80 6.78 -9.78 -1.22
C GLN A 80 5.27 -9.94 -1.04
N ILE A 81 4.66 -9.18 -0.13
CA ILE A 81 3.20 -9.14 0.07
C ILE A 81 2.53 -8.54 -1.17
N GLU A 82 3.05 -7.43 -1.69
CA GLU A 82 2.52 -6.79 -2.90
C GLU A 82 2.55 -7.76 -4.09
N ASP A 83 3.66 -8.46 -4.31
CA ASP A 83 3.83 -9.40 -5.42
C ASP A 83 2.90 -10.61 -5.28
N ILE A 84 2.63 -11.08 -4.05
CA ILE A 84 1.61 -12.11 -3.80
C ILE A 84 0.21 -11.59 -4.16
N LEU A 85 -0.17 -10.40 -3.66
CA LEU A 85 -1.48 -9.81 -3.93
C LEU A 85 -1.66 -9.54 -5.42
N ARG A 86 -0.64 -8.98 -6.09
CA ARG A 86 -0.62 -8.73 -7.52
C ARG A 86 -0.85 -10.02 -8.31
N ARG A 87 -0.11 -11.09 -8.00
CA ARG A 87 -0.27 -12.39 -8.70
C ARG A 87 -1.65 -13.00 -8.45
N SER A 88 -2.17 -12.89 -7.23
CA SER A 88 -3.51 -13.35 -6.89
C SER A 88 -4.58 -12.61 -7.70
N CYS A 89 -4.55 -11.28 -7.69
CA CYS A 89 -5.56 -10.44 -8.34
C CYS A 89 -5.45 -10.40 -9.87
N VAL A 90 -4.24 -10.36 -10.44
CA VAL A 90 -4.04 -10.30 -11.90
C VAL A 90 -4.22 -11.68 -12.53
N GLY A 91 -3.84 -12.76 -11.84
CA GLY A 91 -4.05 -14.13 -12.30
C GLY A 91 -5.53 -14.53 -12.40
N GLN A 92 -6.39 -13.93 -11.58
CA GLN A 92 -7.83 -14.17 -11.63
C GLN A 92 -8.49 -13.66 -12.92
N LYS A 93 -8.02 -12.55 -13.50
CA LYS A 93 -8.65 -11.94 -14.69
C LYS A 93 -8.46 -12.74 -15.99
N LYS A 94 -7.52 -13.69 -16.04
CA LYS A 94 -7.17 -14.43 -17.27
C LYS A 94 -7.78 -15.83 -17.38
N LYS A 95 -8.51 -16.31 -16.36
CA LYS A 95 -9.22 -17.59 -16.47
C LYS A 95 -10.56 -17.34 -17.17
N LYS A 96 -10.59 -17.43 -18.51
CA LYS A 96 -11.84 -17.82 -19.19
C LYS A 96 -12.29 -19.12 -18.54
N SER A 97 -13.56 -19.18 -18.11
CA SER A 97 -14.07 -20.41 -17.51
C SER A 97 -13.90 -21.57 -18.50
N PRO A 98 -13.64 -22.81 -18.04
CA PRO A 98 -13.55 -23.97 -18.92
C PRO A 98 -14.80 -24.18 -19.78
N TYR A 99 -15.94 -23.62 -19.36
CA TYR A 99 -17.22 -23.71 -20.07
C TYR A 99 -17.28 -22.90 -21.37
N ASP A 100 -16.29 -22.05 -21.64
CA ASP A 100 -16.23 -21.24 -22.87
C ASP A 100 -15.28 -21.83 -23.93
N ALA A 101 -14.67 -22.98 -23.64
CA ALA A 101 -13.98 -23.78 -24.65
C ALA A 101 -15.02 -24.50 -25.49
N LYS A 102 -14.91 -24.44 -26.84
CA LYS A 102 -15.73 -25.29 -27.71
C LYS A 102 -15.53 -26.74 -27.29
N LEU A 103 -16.61 -27.51 -27.24
CA LEU A 103 -16.60 -28.90 -26.79
C LEU A 103 -15.54 -29.72 -27.56
N ASP A 104 -15.37 -29.41 -28.85
CA ASP A 104 -14.35 -29.97 -29.74
C ASP A 104 -12.91 -29.69 -29.28
N ASP A 105 -12.59 -28.46 -28.83
CA ASP A 105 -11.25 -28.12 -28.32
C ASP A 105 -10.96 -28.86 -27.01
N THR A 106 -12.00 -29.15 -26.24
CA THR A 106 -11.91 -29.90 -24.98
C THR A 106 -11.64 -31.38 -25.26
N LEU A 107 -12.34 -31.96 -26.23
CA LEU A 107 -12.12 -33.33 -26.69
C LEU A 107 -10.75 -33.48 -27.36
N VAL A 108 -10.35 -32.54 -28.21
CA VAL A 108 -9.00 -32.50 -28.79
C VAL A 108 -7.97 -32.41 -27.67
N GLY A 109 -8.14 -31.60 -26.62
CA GLY A 109 -7.19 -31.55 -25.49
C GLY A 109 -7.04 -32.87 -24.71
N ILE A 110 -8.13 -33.63 -24.57
CA ILE A 110 -8.14 -34.93 -23.88
C ILE A 110 -7.45 -36.00 -24.75
N PHE A 111 -7.74 -36.03 -26.05
CA PHE A 111 -7.25 -37.08 -26.96
C PHE A 111 -5.96 -36.73 -27.72
N SER A 112 -5.54 -35.46 -27.73
CA SER A 112 -4.31 -34.99 -28.40
C SER A 112 -3.06 -35.02 -27.53
N ARG A 113 -3.13 -35.62 -26.32
CA ARG A 113 -1.93 -35.98 -25.55
C ARG A 113 -1.12 -37.03 -26.32
N ARG A 114 -0.45 -36.61 -27.39
CA ARG A 114 0.60 -37.34 -28.05
C ARG A 114 1.79 -37.38 -27.11
N ASN A 115 2.25 -38.60 -26.85
CA ASN A 115 3.51 -38.98 -26.25
C ASN A 115 4.72 -38.19 -26.82
N THR A 116 4.95 -36.97 -26.37
CA THR A 116 6.25 -36.31 -26.53
C THR A 116 6.99 -36.43 -25.22
N GLY A 117 7.56 -37.62 -25.03
CA GLY A 117 8.62 -37.81 -24.05
C GLY A 117 9.71 -36.76 -24.26
N ARG A 118 10.26 -36.28 -23.14
CA ARG A 118 11.44 -35.40 -23.10
C ARG A 118 12.58 -36.13 -23.80
N LYS A 119 12.88 -35.82 -25.07
CA LYS A 119 14.16 -36.25 -25.67
C LYS A 119 15.27 -35.51 -24.93
N GLY A 120 16.02 -36.25 -24.12
CA GLY A 120 17.19 -35.73 -23.41
C GLY A 120 18.20 -35.17 -24.39
N LYS A 121 18.75 -34.00 -24.03
CA LYS A 121 20.09 -33.58 -24.40
C LYS A 121 20.82 -33.29 -23.10
#